data_AF-A0A420VJ62-F1
#
_entry.id   AF-A0A420VJ62-F1
#
_cell.length_a   1.000
_cell.length_b   1.000
_cell.length_c   1.000
_cell.angle_alpha   90.00
_cell.angle_beta   90.00
_cell.angle_gamma   90.00
#
_symmetry.space_group_name_H-M   'P 1'
#
loop_
_entity.id
_entity.type
_entity.pdbx_description
1 polymer ?
#
loop_
_entity_poly.entity_id
_entity_poly.type
_entity_poly.pdbx_seq_one_letter_code
_entity_poly.pdbx_strand_id
1 'polypeptide(L)'
;MDRKDPEQSGEFANVEVGREYIVPEEFPEGPYGAPRGKFERIKPGKKGKKGQRVYSAFNYEYKQLHENLPRQMDGAHPPHDEKGE
;
A
#
# COMPACT_ATOMS: atom_id res chain seq x y z
N MET A 1 32.89 -8.41 3.33
CA MET A 1 31.89 -7.51 2.72
C MET A 1 30.75 -8.41 2.27
N ASP A 2 29.85 -8.73 3.20
CA ASP A 2 28.67 -9.54 2.91
C ASP A 2 27.80 -8.77 1.90
N ARG A 3 27.54 -9.39 0.75
CA ARG A 3 26.64 -8.83 -0.26
C ARG A 3 25.23 -8.92 0.31
N LYS A 4 24.75 -7.81 0.89
CA LYS A 4 23.37 -7.69 1.34
C LYS A 4 22.47 -7.79 0.10
N ASP A 5 21.44 -8.64 0.18
CA ASP A 5 20.50 -8.83 -0.92
C ASP A 5 19.94 -7.48 -1.38
N PRO A 6 19.82 -7.22 -2.70
CA PRO A 6 19.29 -5.96 -3.22
C PRO A 6 17.84 -5.69 -2.78
N GLU A 7 17.11 -6.72 -2.36
CA GLU A 7 15.78 -6.59 -1.74
C GLU A 7 15.86 -6.04 -0.29
N GLN A 8 16.99 -6.22 0.39
CA GLN A 8 17.26 -5.58 1.69
C GLN A 8 17.97 -4.22 1.55
N SER A 9 18.51 -3.93 0.37
CA SER A 9 19.03 -2.62 -0.01
C SER A 9 17.84 -1.72 -0.36
N GLY A 10 17.49 -0.76 0.49
CA GLY A 10 16.38 0.19 0.25
C GLY A 10 16.50 1.07 -1.01
N GLU A 11 17.44 0.77 -1.90
CA GLU A 11 17.70 1.42 -3.19
C GLU A 11 16.47 1.42 -4.10
N PHE A 12 15.60 0.41 -4.00
CA PHE A 12 14.35 0.30 -4.79
C PHE A 12 13.07 0.50 -3.96
N ALA A 13 13.16 0.97 -2.72
CA ALA A 13 12.01 1.09 -1.81
C ALA A 13 10.84 1.88 -2.44
N ASN A 14 11.12 2.96 -3.18
CA ASN A 14 10.08 3.75 -3.85
C ASN A 14 9.30 2.94 -4.91
N VAL A 15 10.00 2.08 -5.65
CA VAL A 15 9.40 1.25 -6.70
C VAL A 15 8.55 0.14 -6.07
N GLU A 16 9.05 -0.45 -4.99
CA GLU A 16 8.35 -1.50 -4.25
C GLU A 16 7.08 -0.96 -3.60
N VAL A 17 7.14 0.20 -2.96
CA VAL A 17 5.96 0.88 -2.40
C VAL A 17 4.91 1.15 -3.49
N GLY A 18 5.32 1.65 -4.66
CA GLY A 18 4.40 1.85 -5.78
C GLY A 18 3.80 0.55 -6.35
N ARG A 19 4.46 -0.59 -6.15
CA ARG A 19 3.98 -1.92 -6.57
C ARG A 19 3.05 -2.54 -5.54
N GLU A 20 3.29 -2.31 -4.25
CA GLU A 20 2.51 -2.90 -3.16
C GLU A 20 1.27 -2.09 -2.80
N TYR A 21 1.32 -0.76 -2.95
CA TYR A 21 0.20 0.09 -2.57
C TYR A 21 -0.66 0.50 -3.76
N ILE A 22 -1.97 0.40 -3.57
CA ILE A 22 -2.99 0.85 -4.52
C ILE A 22 -3.52 2.18 -4.02
N VAL A 23 -3.50 3.19 -4.89
CA VAL A 23 -4.23 4.44 -4.67
C VAL A 23 -5.72 4.14 -4.77
N PRO A 24 -6.51 4.39 -3.72
CA PRO A 24 -7.94 4.20 -3.80
C PRO A 24 -8.53 5.15 -4.85
N GLU A 25 -9.24 4.60 -5.83
CA GLU A 25 -10.01 5.39 -6.78
C GLU A 25 -11.32 5.84 -6.11
N GLU A 26 -11.63 7.14 -6.15
CA GLU A 26 -12.89 7.66 -5.57
C GLU A 26 -14.12 7.19 -6.35
N PHE A 27 -14.01 7.10 -7.68
CA PHE A 27 -15.08 6.70 -8.56
C PHE A 27 -14.62 5.60 -9.53
N PRO A 28 -15.42 4.55 -9.73
CA PRO A 28 -15.07 3.44 -10.63
C PRO A 28 -15.00 3.85 -12.11
N GLU A 29 -15.58 5.00 -12.46
CA GLU A 29 -15.59 5.60 -13.80
C GLU A 29 -14.50 6.66 -13.99
N GLY A 30 -13.72 6.95 -12.94
CA GLY A 30 -12.67 7.96 -12.96
C GLY A 30 -13.14 9.36 -12.53
N PRO A 31 -12.32 10.40 -12.73
CA PRO A 31 -12.64 11.75 -12.27
C PRO A 31 -13.88 12.31 -12.97
N TYR A 32 -14.62 13.17 -12.28
CA TYR A 32 -15.79 13.84 -12.85
C TYR A 32 -15.45 14.56 -14.17
N GLY A 33 -16.25 14.33 -15.21
CA GLY A 33 -16.02 14.88 -16.55
C GLY A 33 -15.02 14.08 -17.40
N ALA A 34 -14.57 12.91 -16.96
CA ALA A 34 -13.75 12.03 -17.79
C ALA A 34 -14.46 11.70 -19.11
N PRO A 35 -13.76 11.81 -20.28
CA PRO A 35 -14.35 11.46 -21.57
C PRO A 35 -14.52 9.95 -21.76
N ARG A 36 -14.00 9.12 -20.84
CA ARG A 36 -14.07 7.66 -20.88
C ARG A 36 -15.35 7.16 -20.19
N GLY A 37 -15.92 6.07 -20.70
CA GLY A 37 -17.03 5.38 -20.03
C GLY A 37 -18.41 6.04 -20.14
N LYS A 38 -18.57 7.15 -20.88
CA LYS A 38 -19.85 7.90 -20.96
C LYS A 38 -21.08 7.07 -21.34
N PHE A 39 -20.89 6.03 -22.14
CA PHE A 39 -21.97 5.14 -22.62
C PHE A 39 -21.74 3.67 -22.26
N GLU A 40 -20.67 3.35 -21.54
CA GLU A 40 -20.36 1.97 -21.16
C GLU A 40 -20.84 1.70 -19.73
N ARG A 41 -21.39 0.50 -19.51
CA ARG A 41 -21.75 0.07 -18.15
C ARG A 41 -20.47 -0.08 -17.32
N ILE A 42 -20.52 0.43 -16.09
CA ILE A 42 -19.44 0.32 -15.11
C ILE A 42 -19.08 -1.16 -14.92
N LYS A 43 -17.79 -1.47 -15.08
CA LYS A 43 -17.22 -2.78 -14.77
C LYS A 43 -16.36 -2.64 -13.52
N PRO A 44 -16.28 -3.68 -12.68
CA PRO A 44 -15.32 -3.67 -11.57
C PRO A 44 -13.91 -3.50 -12.14
N GLY A 45 -13.13 -2.59 -11.54
CA GLY A 45 -11.76 -2.28 -11.94
C GLY A 45 -10.80 -3.48 -11.82
N LYS A 46 -9.54 -3.29 -12.22
CA LYS A 46 -8.52 -4.33 -12.08
C LYS A 46 -8.40 -4.75 -10.62
N LYS A 47 -8.55 -6.06 -10.35
CA LYS A 47 -8.24 -6.62 -9.03
C LYS A 47 -6.76 -6.40 -8.74
N GLY A 48 -6.45 -5.87 -7.56
CA GLY A 48 -5.08 -5.76 -7.07
C GLY A 48 -4.35 -7.11 -7.10
N LYS A 49 -3.03 -7.09 -7.26
CA LYS A 49 -2.21 -8.30 -7.11
C LYS A 49 -2.33 -8.81 -5.66
N LYS A 50 -2.20 -10.11 -5.47
CA LYS A 50 -2.27 -10.74 -4.14
C LYS A 50 -1.25 -10.07 -3.20
N GLY A 51 -1.72 -9.56 -2.07
CA GLY A 51 -0.89 -8.89 -1.06
C GLY A 51 -0.77 -7.37 -1.22
N GLN A 52 -1.34 -6.77 -2.27
CA GLN A 52 -1.40 -5.31 -2.38
C GLN A 52 -2.32 -4.71 -1.31
N ARG A 53 -1.93 -3.53 -0.79
CA ARG A 53 -2.60 -2.80 0.29
C ARG A 53 -3.14 -1.47 -0.26
N VAL A 54 -4.24 -0.97 0.31
CA VAL A 54 -4.73 0.39 -0.02
C VAL A 54 -4.07 1.43 0.87
N TYR A 55 -3.85 2.63 0.33
CA TYR A 55 -3.53 3.78 1.17
C TYR A 55 -4.74 4.10 2.06
N SER A 56 -4.51 4.11 3.38
CA SER A 56 -5.52 4.45 4.39
C SER A 56 -5.06 5.69 5.13
N ALA A 57 -5.98 6.62 5.38
CA ALA A 57 -5.73 7.84 6.12
C ALA A 57 -5.37 7.61 7.61
N PHE A 58 -5.58 6.39 8.11
CA PHE A 58 -5.30 6.01 9.51
C PHE A 58 -3.94 5.32 9.70
N ASN A 59 -3.14 5.22 8.64
CA ASN A 59 -1.81 4.65 8.70
C ASN A 59 -0.76 5.73 9.01
N TYR A 60 0.38 5.32 9.55
CA TYR A 60 1.55 6.19 9.70
C TYR A 60 2.06 6.67 8.33
N GLU A 61 2.45 7.95 8.26
CA GLU A 61 3.03 8.56 7.06
C GLU A 61 4.34 7.86 6.66
N TYR A 62 5.19 7.57 7.65
CA TYR A 62 6.47 6.89 7.43
C TYR A 62 6.55 5.62 8.30
N LYS A 63 6.11 4.50 7.73
CA LYS A 63 6.03 3.22 8.43
C LYS A 63 7.39 2.68 8.86
N GLN A 64 8.43 2.90 8.05
CA GLN A 64 9.79 2.44 8.34
C GLN A 64 10.34 3.01 9.66
N LEU A 65 9.96 4.25 10.02
CA LEU A 65 10.37 4.83 11.31
C LEU A 65 9.69 4.16 12.51
N HIS A 66 8.54 3.53 12.28
CA HIS A 66 7.72 2.90 13.32
C HIS A 66 7.90 1.37 13.33
N GLU A 67 8.72 0.83 12.44
CA GLU A 67 9.01 -0.60 12.35
C GLU A 67 9.72 -1.07 13.62
N ASN A 68 9.27 -2.19 14.20
CA ASN A 68 9.77 -2.73 15.46
C ASN A 68 9.54 -1.84 16.70
N LEU A 69 8.69 -0.81 16.59
CA LEU A 69 8.26 -0.02 17.74
C LEU A 69 6.87 -0.49 18.21
N PRO A 70 6.78 -1.27 19.31
CA PRO A 70 5.50 -1.66 19.86
C PRO A 70 4.74 -0.44 20.42
N ARG A 71 3.42 -0.45 20.28
CA ARG A 71 2.56 0.56 20.91
C ARG A 71 2.64 0.42 22.43
N GLN A 72 2.92 1.52 23.15
CA GLN A 72 3.06 1.53 24.61
C GLN A 72 1.73 1.70 25.37
N MET A 73 0.64 1.17 24.82
CA MET A 73 -0.69 1.25 25.43
C MET A 73 -1.18 -0.18 25.69
N ASP A 74 -1.65 -0.43 26.91
CA ASP A 74 -2.20 -1.72 27.30
C ASP A 74 -3.43 -2.05 26.44
N GLY A 75 -3.46 -3.27 25.89
CA GLY A 75 -4.52 -3.73 24.98
C GLY A 75 -4.42 -3.19 23.55
N ALA A 76 -3.33 -2.52 23.18
CA ALA A 76 -3.16 -2.02 21.82
C ALA A 76 -2.99 -3.15 20.80
N HIS A 77 -3.58 -2.95 19.61
CA HIS A 77 -3.44 -3.87 18.49
C HIS A 77 -1.99 -3.90 17.98
N PRO A 78 -1.39 -5.08 17.67
CA PRO A 78 -0.06 -5.17 17.08
C PRO A 78 0.02 -4.39 15.75
N PRO A 79 1.15 -3.72 15.45
CA PRO A 79 1.29 -2.86 14.28
C PRO A 79 1.37 -3.59 12.92
N HIS A 80 1.46 -4.93 12.91
CA HIS A 80 1.58 -5.75 11.70
C HIS A 80 2.77 -5.36 10.80
N ASP A 81 3.90 -5.04 11.44
CA ASP A 81 5.12 -4.59 10.77
C ASP A 81 5.80 -5.71 9.97
N GLU A 82 5.75 -6.94 10.47
CA GLU A 82 6.29 -8.12 9.78
C GLU A 82 5.16 -8.97 9.16
N LYS A 83 5.44 -9.53 7.98
CA LYS A 83 4.78 -10.78 7.56
C LYS A 83 5.43 -11.91 8.36
N GLY A 84 4.92 -12.15 9.57
CA GLY A 84 5.10 -13.46 10.20
C GLY A 84 4.49 -14.54 9.28
N GLU A 85 5.12 -15.72 9.29
CA GLU A 85 4.66 -16.95 8.63
C GLU A 85 3.13 -17.13 8.56
#